data_AF-A0A973TMC8-F1
#
_entry.id   AF-A0A973TMC8-F1
#
_cell.length_a   1.000
_cell.length_b   1.000
_cell.length_c   1.000
_cell.angle_alpha   90.00
_cell.angle_beta   90.00
_cell.angle_gamma   90.00
#
_symmetry.space_group_name_H-M   'P 1'
#
loop_
_entity.id
_entity.type
_entity.pdbx_description
1 polymer ?
#
loop_
_entity_poly.entity_id
_entity_poly.type
_entity_poly.pdbx_seq_one_letter_code
_entity_poly.pdbx_strand_id
1 'polypeptide(L)'
;MLPAPLDLQAWIEEHRHLLKPPVGNKVVFSGDFIVMIVGGPNQRTDYHWDEGAEWFYQLEGEMVLRIQEDGHVRDIPIRAGQTFLLPPRVPHSPQRMPDSVGIVIERKR
;
A
#
# COMPACT_ATOMS: atom_id res chain seq x y z
N MET A 1 -21.21 -0.34 -20.38
CA MET A 1 -20.56 0.94 -20.74
C MET A 1 -19.23 0.99 -20.01
N LEU A 2 -18.17 1.46 -20.67
CA LEU A 2 -16.87 1.68 -20.02
C LEU A 2 -16.96 2.91 -19.11
N PRO A 3 -16.44 2.86 -17.86
CA PRO A 3 -16.44 4.01 -16.97
C PRO A 3 -15.45 5.08 -17.44
N ALA A 4 -15.67 6.33 -17.00
CA ALA A 4 -14.71 7.40 -17.20
C ALA A 4 -13.44 7.17 -16.34
N PRO A 5 -12.29 7.72 -16.73
CA PRO A 5 -11.09 7.73 -15.88
C PRO A 5 -11.35 8.39 -14.52
N LEU A 6 -10.67 7.93 -13.49
CA LEU A 6 -10.70 8.53 -12.16
C LEU A 6 -9.59 9.57 -12.03
N ASP A 7 -9.94 10.79 -11.60
CA ASP A 7 -8.95 11.73 -11.07
C ASP A 7 -8.53 11.27 -9.68
N LEU A 8 -7.38 10.60 -9.62
CA LEU A 8 -6.89 10.02 -8.37
C LEU A 8 -6.53 11.11 -7.35
N GLN A 9 -6.05 12.28 -7.76
CA GLN A 9 -5.66 13.34 -6.82
C GLN A 9 -6.90 13.93 -6.15
N ALA A 10 -7.93 14.26 -6.93
CA ALA A 10 -9.20 14.73 -6.41
C ALA A 10 -9.84 13.69 -5.48
N TRP A 11 -9.80 12.41 -5.88
CA TRP A 11 -10.33 11.32 -5.05
C TRP A 11 -9.57 11.17 -3.73
N ILE A 12 -8.23 11.26 -3.73
CA ILE A 12 -7.43 11.20 -2.51
C ILE A 12 -7.80 12.34 -1.58
N GLU A 13 -7.98 13.57 -2.09
CA GLU A 13 -8.32 14.72 -1.26
C GLU A 13 -9.71 14.57 -0.62
N GLU A 14 -10.70 14.13 -1.39
CA GLU A 14 -12.04 13.84 -0.88
C GLU A 14 -12.01 12.77 0.22
N HIS A 15 -11.16 11.75 0.07
CA HIS A 15 -11.10 10.60 0.97
C HIS A 15 -9.98 10.67 2.01
N ARG A 16 -9.23 11.78 2.08
CA ARG A 16 -8.05 11.93 2.96
C ARG A 16 -8.37 11.66 4.43
N HIS A 17 -9.61 11.98 4.83
CA HIS A 17 -10.12 11.72 6.17
C HIS A 17 -10.23 10.23 6.54
N LEU A 18 -10.27 9.32 5.56
CA LEU A 18 -10.29 7.86 5.75
C LEU A 18 -8.87 7.25 5.72
N LEU A 19 -7.89 7.97 5.18
CA LEU A 19 -6.50 7.52 5.02
C LEU A 19 -5.67 7.70 6.31
N LYS A 20 -6.34 7.72 7.46
CA LYS A 20 -5.77 7.85 8.79
C LYS A 20 -6.50 6.91 9.76
N PRO A 21 -5.97 6.64 10.96
CA PRO A 21 -6.64 5.81 11.95
C PRO A 21 -8.08 6.28 12.24
N PRO A 22 -9.03 5.36 12.48
CA PRO A 22 -8.84 3.90 12.64
C PRO A 22 -8.90 3.08 11.33
N VAL A 23 -9.18 3.70 10.18
CA VAL A 23 -9.41 2.98 8.92
C VAL A 23 -8.10 2.78 8.15
N GLY A 24 -7.36 3.86 7.85
CA GLY A 24 -6.01 3.84 7.29
C GLY A 24 -5.88 3.39 5.82
N ASN A 25 -6.91 2.80 5.21
CA ASN A 25 -6.92 2.43 3.79
C ASN A 25 -8.31 2.54 3.15
N LYS A 26 -8.35 2.60 1.83
CA LYS A 26 -9.59 2.49 1.06
C LYS A 26 -9.33 1.85 -0.32
N VAL A 27 -10.16 0.88 -0.66
CA VAL A 27 -10.18 0.26 -2.00
C VAL A 27 -10.80 1.24 -3.00
N VAL A 28 -10.08 1.49 -4.10
CA VAL A 28 -10.54 2.32 -5.23
C VAL A 28 -11.18 1.45 -6.31
N PHE A 29 -10.50 0.36 -6.67
CA PHE A 29 -10.97 -0.60 -7.68
C PHE A 29 -10.90 -2.01 -7.12
N SER A 30 -11.95 -2.79 -7.37
CA SER A 30 -12.03 -4.19 -6.99
C SER A 30 -12.53 -5.02 -8.17
N GLY A 31 -11.63 -5.80 -8.76
CA GLY A 31 -11.86 -6.70 -9.88
C GLY A 31 -10.79 -7.78 -9.88
N ASP A 32 -10.18 -8.05 -11.05
CA ASP A 32 -9.00 -8.92 -11.12
C ASP A 32 -7.79 -8.32 -10.38
N PHE A 33 -7.75 -6.99 -10.34
CA PHE A 33 -6.85 -6.22 -9.48
C PHE A 33 -7.63 -5.60 -8.32
N ILE A 34 -6.99 -5.58 -7.16
CA ILE A 34 -7.42 -4.81 -6.01
C ILE A 34 -6.48 -3.61 -5.92
N VAL A 35 -7.00 -2.41 -6.16
CA VAL A 35 -6.23 -1.16 -6.09
C VAL A 35 -6.65 -0.41 -4.84
N MET A 36 -5.71 -0.19 -3.94
CA MET A 36 -5.94 0.45 -2.65
C MET A 36 -5.10 1.71 -2.51
N ILE A 37 -5.68 2.74 -1.91
CA ILE A 37 -4.94 3.85 -1.35
C ILE A 37 -4.82 3.63 0.15
N VAL A 38 -3.60 3.73 0.65
CA VAL A 38 -3.28 3.44 2.04
C VAL A 38 -2.49 4.62 2.59
N GLY A 39 -2.97 5.17 3.72
CA GLY A 39 -2.31 6.26 4.40
C GLY A 39 -1.70 5.84 5.74
N GLY A 40 -1.23 6.84 6.49
CA GLY A 40 -0.66 6.65 7.82
C GLY A 40 -1.13 7.70 8.83
N PRO A 41 -0.71 7.59 10.10
CA PRO A 41 0.23 6.57 10.59
C PRO A 41 -0.44 5.21 10.76
N ASN A 42 0.29 4.15 10.42
CA ASN A 42 -0.11 2.78 10.74
C ASN A 42 1.14 1.94 11.00
N GLN A 43 1.24 1.37 12.20
CA GLN A 43 2.30 0.44 12.58
C GLN A 43 1.67 -0.86 13.02
N ARG A 44 2.25 -1.97 12.56
CA ARG A 44 1.73 -3.31 12.82
C ARG A 44 2.86 -4.28 13.07
N THR A 45 2.59 -5.31 13.86
CA THR A 45 3.58 -6.34 14.22
C THR A 45 3.40 -7.62 13.43
N ASP A 46 2.23 -7.85 12.83
CA ASP A 46 1.96 -9.03 12.03
C ASP A 46 2.57 -8.92 10.63
N TYR A 47 2.95 -10.08 10.08
CA TYR A 47 3.47 -10.21 8.72
C TYR A 47 2.40 -10.83 7.85
N HIS A 48 2.17 -10.19 6.72
CA HIS A 48 1.37 -10.66 5.60
C HIS A 48 2.17 -11.64 4.75
N TRP A 49 1.47 -12.61 4.18
CA TRP A 49 2.03 -13.58 3.25
C TRP A 49 1.00 -13.82 2.14
N ASP A 50 1.40 -13.55 0.90
CA ASP A 50 0.56 -13.69 -0.28
C ASP A 50 1.21 -14.63 -1.30
N GLU A 51 0.39 -15.38 -2.03
CA GLU A 51 0.81 -16.16 -3.20
C GLU A 51 0.99 -15.29 -4.45
N GLY A 52 0.37 -14.11 -4.48
CA GLY A 52 0.53 -13.09 -5.51
C GLY A 52 1.67 -12.12 -5.20
N ALA A 53 2.10 -11.40 -6.24
CA ALA A 53 2.99 -10.25 -6.09
C ALA A 53 2.18 -9.03 -5.65
N GLU A 54 2.81 -8.13 -4.90
CA GLU A 54 2.22 -6.86 -4.48
C GLU A 54 3.05 -5.71 -5.03
N TRP A 55 2.39 -4.76 -5.69
CA TRP A 55 3.04 -3.57 -6.24
C TRP A 55 2.71 -2.34 -5.39
N PHE A 56 3.76 -1.62 -5.00
CA PHE A 56 3.70 -0.44 -4.16
C PHE A 56 4.13 0.79 -4.95
N TYR A 57 3.43 1.90 -4.76
CA TYR A 57 3.88 3.22 -5.20
C TYR A 57 3.59 4.26 -4.12
N GLN A 58 4.64 4.90 -3.59
CA GLN A 58 4.49 5.91 -2.57
C GLN A 58 4.27 7.28 -3.21
N LEU A 59 3.12 7.90 -2.96
CA LEU A 59 2.73 9.20 -3.51
C LEU A 59 3.22 10.36 -2.63
N GLU A 60 2.96 10.26 -1.33
CA GLU A 60 3.28 11.30 -0.34
C GLU A 60 4.03 10.66 0.84
N GLY A 61 5.02 11.35 1.40
CA GLY A 61 5.75 10.89 2.59
C GLY A 61 6.59 9.63 2.37
N GLU A 62 6.70 8.81 3.41
CA GLU A 62 7.52 7.58 3.43
C GLU A 62 6.74 6.41 4.05
N MET A 63 6.99 5.22 3.55
CA MET A 63 6.67 3.97 4.23
C MET A 63 7.92 3.08 4.34
N VAL A 64 7.90 2.14 5.28
CA VAL A 64 8.90 1.08 5.38
C VAL A 64 8.20 -0.26 5.21
N LEU A 65 8.61 -1.02 4.20
CA LEU A 65 8.19 -2.41 4.04
C LEU A 65 9.19 -3.30 4.77
N ARG A 66 8.82 -3.78 5.95
CA ARG A 66 9.63 -4.74 6.70
C ARG A 66 9.39 -6.13 6.15
N ILE A 67 10.44 -6.86 5.77
CA ILE A 67 10.34 -8.21 5.22
C ILE A 67 11.15 -9.22 6.05
N GLN A 68 10.82 -10.49 5.89
CA GLN A 68 11.69 -11.61 6.30
C GLN A 68 12.48 -12.10 5.07
N GLU A 69 13.80 -12.02 5.14
CA GLU A 69 14.73 -12.48 4.10
C GLU A 69 15.82 -13.33 4.77
N ASP A 70 15.97 -14.58 4.35
CA ASP A 70 16.94 -15.54 4.90
C ASP A 70 16.93 -15.65 6.44
N GLY A 71 15.73 -15.63 7.04
CA GLY A 71 15.54 -15.72 8.50
C GLY A 71 15.84 -14.44 9.28
N HIS A 72 16.12 -13.33 8.59
CA HIS A 72 16.41 -12.04 9.18
C HIS A 72 15.38 -10.99 8.77
N VAL A 73 15.19 -10.01 9.64
CA VAL A 73 14.37 -8.83 9.36
C VAL A 73 15.17 -7.87 8.50
N ARG A 74 14.58 -7.44 7.38
CA ARG A 74 15.11 -6.36 6.54
C ARG A 74 14.06 -5.28 6.34
N ASP A 75 14.44 -4.04 6.59
CA ASP A 75 13.60 -2.87 6.36
C ASP A 75 13.89 -2.28 4.96
N ILE A 76 12.83 -2.08 4.17
CA ILE A 76 12.90 -1.48 2.84
C ILE A 76 12.14 -0.14 2.86
N PRO A 77 12.84 1.01 2.96
CA PRO A 77 12.21 2.31 2.83
C PRO A 77 11.70 2.55 1.41
N ILE A 78 10.47 3.03 1.28
CA ILE A 78 9.83 3.43 0.02
C ILE A 78 9.33 4.86 0.21
N ARG A 79 10.03 5.81 -0.41
CA ARG A 79 9.79 7.27 -0.31
C ARG A 79 8.91 7.76 -1.45
N ALA A 80 8.30 8.93 -1.28
CA ALA A 80 7.51 9.59 -2.31
C ALA A 80 8.21 9.57 -3.67
N GLY A 81 7.48 9.14 -4.70
CA GLY A 81 7.99 8.95 -6.06
C GLY A 81 8.60 7.56 -6.33
N GLN A 82 8.82 6.73 -5.31
CA GLN A 82 9.41 5.39 -5.47
C GLN A 82 8.35 4.30 -5.60
N THR A 83 8.62 3.35 -6.49
CA THR A 83 7.84 2.13 -6.68
C THR A 83 8.62 0.91 -6.20
N PHE A 84 7.92 -0.11 -5.73
CA PHE A 84 8.51 -1.40 -5.37
C PHE A 84 7.57 -2.54 -5.76
N LEU A 85 8.10 -3.59 -6.37
CA LEU A 85 7.36 -4.82 -6.64
C LEU A 85 7.86 -5.89 -5.69
N LEU A 86 7.03 -6.27 -4.72
CA LEU A 86 7.32 -7.38 -3.83
C LEU A 86 6.98 -8.70 -4.54
N PRO A 87 7.94 -9.63 -4.69
CA PRO A 87 7.66 -10.95 -5.24
C PRO A 87 6.67 -11.74 -4.37
N PRO A 88 6.02 -12.76 -4.96
CA PRO A 88 5.20 -13.70 -4.20
C PRO A 88 5.93 -14.33 -3.02
N ARG A 89 5.16 -14.68 -1.99
CA ARG A 89 5.57 -15.54 -0.86
C ARG A 89 6.68 -14.96 0.01
N VAL A 90 6.86 -13.64 -0.01
CA VAL A 90 7.75 -12.93 0.91
C VAL A 90 6.93 -12.46 2.11
N PRO A 91 7.18 -12.95 3.34
CA PRO A 91 6.54 -12.41 4.52
C PRO A 91 6.90 -10.94 4.70
N HIS A 92 5.90 -10.06 4.82
CA HIS A 92 6.12 -8.61 4.88
C HIS A 92 5.15 -7.89 5.81
N SER A 93 5.56 -6.76 6.37
CA SER A 93 4.81 -5.99 7.37
C SER A 93 4.94 -4.49 7.07
N PRO A 94 3.97 -3.89 6.37
CA PRO A 94 4.02 -2.47 6.00
C PRO A 94 3.93 -1.56 7.22
N GLN A 95 4.85 -0.60 7.32
CA GLN A 95 4.88 0.46 8.33
C GLN A 95 4.70 1.80 7.62
N ARG A 96 3.66 2.56 7.96
CA ARG A 96 3.31 3.83 7.28
C ARG A 96 3.47 5.02 8.21
N MET A 97 4.24 6.01 7.76
CA MET A 97 4.51 7.21 8.54
C MET A 97 3.30 8.16 8.56
N PRO A 98 3.20 9.08 9.54
CA PRO A 98 2.17 10.11 9.55
C PRO A 98 2.12 10.88 8.22
N ASP A 99 0.91 11.26 7.80
CA ASP A 99 0.65 12.06 6.59
C ASP A 99 1.20 11.44 5.28
N SER A 100 1.52 10.15 5.30
CA SER A 100 1.94 9.41 4.11
C SER A 100 0.73 8.90 3.32
N VAL A 101 0.88 8.79 2.00
CA VAL A 101 -0.14 8.22 1.09
C VAL A 101 0.58 7.36 0.06
N GLY A 102 0.12 6.13 -0.13
CA GLY A 102 0.64 5.24 -1.16
C GLY A 102 -0.44 4.38 -1.80
N ILE A 103 -0.12 3.86 -2.98
CA ILE A 103 -0.92 2.88 -3.72
C ILE A 103 -0.37 1.49 -3.42
N VAL A 104 -1.28 0.54 -3.21
CA VAL A 104 -0.99 -0.89 -3.24
C VAL A 104 -1.87 -1.53 -4.30
N ILE A 105 -1.27 -2.34 -5.18
CA ILE A 105 -1.99 -3.13 -6.17
C ILE A 105 -1.69 -4.60 -5.91
N GLU A 106 -2.75 -5.36 -5.71
CA GLU A 106 -2.75 -6.80 -5.51
C GLU A 106 -3.64 -7.46 -6.57
N ARG A 107 -3.52 -8.78 -6.73
CA ARG A 107 -4.43 -9.56 -7.57
C ARG A 107 -5.44 -10.29 -6.72
N LYS A 108 -6.67 -10.37 -7.19
CA LYS A 108 -7.68 -11.24 -6.56
C LYS A 108 -7.24 -12.70 -6.71
N ARG A 109 -7.34 -13.45 -5.62
CA ARG A 109 -7.06 -14.89 -5.55
C ARG A 109 -8.24 -15.70 -6.06
#